data_AF-A0A941EBH2-F1
#
_entry.id   AF-A0A941EBH2-F1
#
_cell.length_a   1.000
_cell.length_b   1.000
_cell.length_c   1.000
_cell.angle_alpha   90.00
_cell.angle_beta   90.00
_cell.angle_gamma   90.00
#
_symmetry.space_group_name_H-M   'P 1'
#
loop_
_entity.id
_entity.type
_entity.pdbx_description
1 polymer ?
#
loop_
_entity_poly.entity_id
_entity_poly.type
_entity_poly.pdbx_seq_one_letter_code
_entity_poly.pdbx_strand_id
1 'polypeptide(L)'
;PQQPPPPSWGQSQGQQQYPQPQPQYQPVQQQGWGQQPPPPPYGQGGYGQQQPYFPQLPRQTVHFNPVMLLPIHHWIRDRSLRNWITILFVTLVVVPSIALVYVGDDVTKISKSTWAFAIYFACAWLLVLWIAIRPPLIRPMMLLEVGLIGLIFEAPLAIWLEKKLETQNQGLFAYIFTVGLPEEFVKILPIVVLGLILKNVWGPLTPKDYLFLGAVSGLAFGAAEAVQYINVYIPANSGEIATAAAGQGADPSSIGQYIAMTSIQSGSWRFVTDPMSHAVWAGISGYFVGLAFQHRRYFWLAFVGLGLTSVLHGINDDVAGHWFWIVEIVVSVLLFMAYVQAGGVIEQQLTEADEAHARLTGHGYPAGAYAMPMQQPMGAPGWGQGAPPPPAPGVSGTWGPAGGTGAYPAAPTWNPAAGWGQSGFTPLPGYRPPAGGQQPPPA
;
A
#
# COMPACT_ATOMS: atom_id res chain seq x y z
N PRO A 1 -59.60 -44.43 -0.27
CA PRO A 1 -58.55 -43.48 -0.74
C PRO A 1 -57.21 -43.80 -0.06
N GLN A 2 -56.35 -44.52 -0.76
CA GLN A 2 -55.06 -45.02 -0.27
C GLN A 2 -54.01 -43.89 -0.24
N GLN A 3 -53.23 -43.83 0.83
CA GLN A 3 -52.09 -42.92 0.98
C GLN A 3 -50.92 -43.34 0.07
N PRO A 4 -50.18 -42.40 -0.55
CA PRO A 4 -48.98 -42.74 -1.31
C PRO A 4 -47.78 -43.02 -0.38
N PRO A 5 -46.84 -43.89 -0.77
CA PRO A 5 -45.65 -44.19 0.01
C PRO A 5 -44.60 -43.06 -0.10
N PRO A 6 -43.70 -42.93 0.89
CA PRO A 6 -42.64 -41.92 0.89
C PRO A 6 -41.51 -42.26 -0.11
N PRO A 7 -40.75 -41.26 -0.60
CA PRO A 7 -39.69 -41.48 -1.57
C PRO A 7 -38.44 -42.09 -0.93
N SER A 8 -37.93 -43.16 -1.57
CA SER A 8 -36.62 -43.75 -1.27
C SER A 8 -35.51 -42.93 -1.92
N TRP A 9 -34.67 -42.30 -1.10
CA TRP A 9 -33.43 -41.67 -1.57
C TRP A 9 -32.33 -42.73 -1.67
N GLY A 10 -32.07 -43.18 -2.91
CA GLY A 10 -30.90 -43.99 -3.24
C GLY A 10 -29.63 -43.14 -3.21
N GLN A 11 -28.68 -43.50 -2.35
CA GLN A 11 -27.31 -43.02 -2.40
C GLN A 11 -26.58 -43.69 -3.58
N SER A 12 -26.22 -42.92 -4.59
CA SER A 12 -25.18 -43.29 -5.56
C SER A 12 -24.05 -42.26 -5.47
N GLN A 13 -23.10 -42.52 -4.56
CA GLN A 13 -21.80 -41.84 -4.59
C GLN A 13 -20.95 -42.45 -5.71
N GLY A 14 -20.96 -41.80 -6.88
CA GLY A 14 -19.93 -42.00 -7.89
C GLY A 14 -18.70 -41.17 -7.53
N GLN A 15 -17.73 -41.77 -6.83
CA GLN A 15 -16.40 -41.18 -6.71
C GLN A 15 -15.69 -41.26 -8.07
N GLN A 16 -15.58 -40.13 -8.75
CA GLN A 16 -14.63 -39.97 -9.86
C GLN A 16 -13.23 -39.82 -9.27
N GLN A 17 -12.45 -40.90 -9.28
CA GLN A 17 -11.02 -40.87 -9.02
C GLN A 17 -10.30 -40.26 -10.22
N TYR A 18 -9.72 -39.08 -10.03
CA TYR A 18 -8.74 -38.53 -10.97
C TYR A 18 -7.43 -39.32 -10.83
N PRO A 19 -6.83 -39.84 -11.91
CA PRO A 19 -5.55 -40.54 -11.85
C PRO A 19 -4.43 -39.54 -11.50
N GLN A 20 -3.77 -39.77 -10.37
CA GLN A 20 -2.52 -39.09 -10.05
C GLN A 20 -1.40 -39.61 -10.97
N PRO A 21 -0.58 -38.73 -11.59
CA PRO A 21 0.62 -39.16 -12.29
C PRO A 21 1.64 -39.67 -11.28
N GLN A 22 1.90 -40.98 -11.29
CA GLN A 22 3.00 -41.59 -10.56
C GLN A 22 4.34 -41.11 -11.16
N PRO A 23 5.29 -40.61 -10.34
CA PRO A 23 6.64 -40.38 -10.80
C PRO A 23 7.29 -41.72 -11.16
N GLN A 24 7.64 -41.90 -12.43
CA GLN A 24 8.51 -43.00 -12.87
C GLN A 24 9.90 -42.81 -12.24
N TYR A 25 10.15 -43.50 -11.13
CA TYR A 25 11.51 -43.72 -10.63
C TYR A 25 12.21 -44.70 -11.57
N GLN A 26 13.15 -44.20 -12.37
CA GLN A 26 14.13 -45.04 -13.03
C GLN A 26 15.09 -45.60 -11.96
N PRO A 27 15.19 -46.92 -11.77
CA PRO A 27 16.17 -47.48 -10.86
C PRO A 27 17.58 -47.25 -11.43
N VAL A 28 18.41 -46.55 -10.66
CA VAL A 28 19.86 -46.49 -10.88
C VAL A 28 20.38 -47.92 -10.77
N GLN A 29 20.87 -48.47 -11.89
CA GLN A 29 21.56 -49.76 -11.90
C GLN A 29 22.79 -49.65 -11.00
N GLN A 30 22.74 -50.33 -9.85
CA GLN A 30 23.90 -50.64 -9.03
C GLN A 30 24.85 -51.50 -9.87
N GLN A 31 25.90 -50.89 -10.41
CA GLN A 31 27.03 -51.62 -10.96
C GLN A 31 27.69 -52.41 -9.84
N GLY A 32 27.72 -53.73 -10.05
CA GLY A 32 28.13 -54.72 -9.06
C GLY A 32 29.56 -54.50 -8.56
N TRP A 33 29.67 -54.35 -7.24
CA TRP A 33 30.90 -54.63 -6.51
C TRP A 33 31.08 -56.14 -6.45
N GLY A 34 31.84 -56.68 -7.39
CA GLY A 34 32.17 -58.10 -7.39
C GLY A 34 33.32 -58.38 -8.33
N GLN A 35 34.49 -58.62 -7.74
CA GLN A 35 35.68 -59.37 -8.21
C GLN A 35 36.94 -58.59 -7.81
N GLN A 36 37.43 -58.89 -6.60
CA GLN A 36 38.79 -58.53 -6.20
C GLN A 36 39.77 -59.32 -7.09
N PRO A 37 40.70 -58.67 -7.81
CA PRO A 37 41.74 -59.36 -8.55
C PRO A 37 42.69 -60.09 -7.57
N PRO A 38 43.20 -61.28 -7.94
CA PRO A 38 44.09 -62.07 -7.09
C PRO A 38 45.41 -61.32 -6.81
N PRO A 39 46.00 -61.49 -5.62
CA PRO A 39 47.27 -60.85 -5.29
C PRO A 39 48.39 -61.38 -6.20
N PRO A 40 49.27 -60.50 -6.70
CA PRO A 40 50.40 -60.91 -7.53
C PRO A 40 51.39 -61.76 -6.72
N PRO A 41 52.04 -62.75 -7.36
CA PRO A 41 53.03 -63.60 -6.70
C PRO A 41 54.26 -62.79 -6.29
N TYR A 42 54.68 -62.97 -5.03
CA TYR A 42 55.90 -62.41 -4.48
C TYR A 42 57.13 -62.91 -5.25
N GLY A 43 57.65 -62.07 -6.13
CA GLY A 43 58.95 -62.24 -6.78
C GLY A 43 59.85 -61.05 -6.45
N GLN A 44 60.91 -61.31 -5.68
CA GLN A 44 62.02 -60.40 -5.44
C GLN A 44 62.62 -59.90 -6.77
N GLY A 45 62.69 -58.58 -6.97
CA GLY A 45 63.41 -58.01 -8.10
C GLY A 45 63.44 -56.48 -8.09
N GLY A 46 64.55 -55.91 -7.62
CA GLY A 46 65.12 -54.63 -8.04
C GLY A 46 64.25 -53.37 -7.92
N TYR A 47 64.49 -52.58 -6.86
CA TYR A 47 64.01 -51.19 -6.77
C TYR A 47 64.66 -50.31 -7.86
N GLY A 48 63.99 -50.19 -9.01
CA GLY A 48 64.19 -49.07 -9.92
C GLY A 48 63.36 -47.89 -9.45
N GLN A 49 64.00 -46.81 -9.00
CA GLN A 49 63.35 -45.55 -8.67
C GLN A 49 62.66 -44.97 -9.92
N GLN A 50 61.38 -45.31 -10.14
CA GLN A 50 60.54 -44.60 -11.09
C GLN A 50 60.02 -43.35 -10.40
N GLN A 51 60.58 -42.20 -10.79
CA GLN A 51 60.04 -40.91 -10.37
C GLN A 51 58.59 -40.78 -10.84
N PRO A 52 57.64 -40.36 -9.98
CA PRO A 52 56.26 -40.15 -10.38
C PRO A 52 56.21 -39.04 -11.44
N TYR A 53 55.87 -39.43 -12.67
CA TYR A 53 55.54 -38.51 -13.75
C TYR A 53 54.23 -37.81 -13.37
N PHE A 54 54.31 -36.60 -12.82
CA PHE A 54 53.17 -35.71 -12.72
C PHE A 54 52.98 -35.04 -14.09
N PRO A 55 51.95 -35.40 -14.88
CA PRO A 55 51.67 -34.69 -16.11
C PRO A 55 51.44 -33.21 -15.77
N GLN A 56 52.30 -32.35 -16.30
CA GLN A 56 52.13 -30.91 -16.20
C GLN A 56 50.85 -30.55 -16.96
N LEU A 57 49.75 -30.32 -16.23
CA LEU A 57 48.54 -29.79 -16.83
C LEU A 57 48.90 -28.45 -17.50
N PRO A 58 48.54 -28.24 -18.78
CA PRO A 58 48.80 -26.98 -19.45
C PRO A 58 48.26 -25.84 -18.59
N ARG A 59 49.11 -24.87 -18.22
CA ARG A 59 48.64 -23.60 -17.64
C ARG A 59 47.79 -22.93 -18.71
N GLN A 60 46.49 -23.18 -18.71
CA GLN A 60 45.54 -22.40 -19.49
C GLN A 60 45.62 -20.97 -18.93
N THR A 61 46.19 -20.07 -19.72
CA THR A 61 46.10 -18.64 -19.45
C THR A 61 44.63 -18.27 -19.57
N VAL A 62 43.93 -18.16 -18.44
CA VAL A 62 42.54 -17.70 -18.41
C VAL A 62 42.56 -16.22 -18.82
N HIS A 63 42.30 -15.96 -20.09
CA HIS A 63 42.15 -14.61 -20.59
C HIS A 63 40.80 -14.08 -20.10
N PHE A 64 40.86 -13.13 -19.17
CA PHE A 64 39.69 -12.42 -18.70
C PHE A 64 39.08 -11.61 -19.85
N ASN A 65 37.88 -11.99 -20.28
CA ASN A 65 37.13 -11.21 -21.24
C ASN A 65 36.23 -10.22 -20.48
N PRO A 66 36.47 -8.89 -20.56
CA PRO A 66 35.66 -7.90 -19.85
C PRO A 66 34.17 -7.92 -20.25
N VAL A 67 33.83 -8.48 -21.42
CA VAL A 67 32.42 -8.69 -21.83
C VAL A 67 31.68 -9.65 -20.88
N MET A 68 32.40 -10.52 -20.16
CA MET A 68 31.81 -11.39 -19.13
C MET A 68 31.28 -10.61 -17.91
N LEU A 69 31.77 -9.39 -17.66
CA LEU A 69 31.26 -8.55 -16.58
C LEU A 69 29.93 -7.87 -16.93
N LEU A 70 29.67 -7.66 -18.22
CA LEU A 70 28.47 -6.99 -18.73
C LEU A 70 27.82 -7.83 -19.84
N PRO A 71 27.23 -9.00 -19.53
CA PRO A 71 26.60 -9.85 -20.51
C PRO A 71 25.21 -9.32 -20.90
N ILE A 72 25.14 -8.09 -21.43
CA ILE A 72 23.91 -7.34 -21.77
C ILE A 72 22.96 -8.18 -22.63
N HIS A 73 23.51 -8.89 -23.62
CA HIS A 73 22.72 -9.76 -24.48
C HIS A 73 22.06 -10.93 -23.73
N HIS A 74 22.73 -11.47 -22.70
CA HIS A 74 22.14 -12.48 -21.83
C HIS A 74 21.06 -11.87 -20.94
N TRP A 75 21.34 -10.71 -20.32
CA TRP A 75 20.39 -9.99 -19.48
C TRP A 75 19.07 -9.67 -20.21
N ILE A 76 19.14 -9.15 -21.43
CA ILE A 76 17.94 -8.82 -22.22
C ILE A 76 17.06 -10.06 -22.48
N ARG A 77 17.66 -11.24 -22.59
CA ARG A 77 16.95 -12.50 -22.86
C ARG A 77 16.59 -13.27 -21.59
N ASP A 78 17.14 -12.90 -20.45
CA ASP A 78 16.89 -13.57 -19.19
C ASP A 78 15.43 -13.36 -18.76
N ARG A 79 14.73 -14.45 -18.49
CA ARG A 79 13.34 -14.43 -18.01
C ARG A 79 13.26 -13.80 -16.61
N SER A 80 14.32 -13.87 -15.81
CA SER A 80 14.37 -13.27 -14.47
C SER A 80 14.21 -11.74 -14.53
N LEU A 81 14.79 -11.09 -15.53
CA LEU A 81 14.72 -9.64 -15.70
C LEU A 81 13.40 -9.16 -16.32
N ARG A 82 12.64 -10.07 -16.93
CA ARG A 82 11.30 -9.81 -17.48
C ARG A 82 10.17 -10.26 -16.56
N ASN A 83 10.49 -10.68 -15.34
CA ASN A 83 9.45 -11.00 -14.37
C ASN A 83 8.73 -9.70 -13.94
N TRP A 84 7.48 -9.83 -13.49
CA TRP A 84 6.66 -8.66 -13.18
C TRP A 84 7.21 -7.83 -12.01
N ILE A 85 7.92 -8.46 -11.05
CA ILE A 85 8.53 -7.77 -9.90
C ILE A 85 9.68 -6.88 -10.37
N THR A 86 10.52 -7.38 -11.27
CA THR A 86 11.62 -6.61 -11.88
C THR A 86 11.06 -5.47 -12.70
N ILE A 87 10.03 -5.70 -13.51
CA ILE A 87 9.37 -4.65 -14.30
C ILE A 87 8.78 -3.58 -13.37
N LEU A 88 8.09 -4.01 -12.30
CA LEU A 88 7.55 -3.10 -11.30
C LEU A 88 8.65 -2.29 -10.62
N PHE A 89 9.73 -2.94 -10.16
CA PHE A 89 10.87 -2.26 -9.54
C PHE A 89 11.49 -1.22 -10.48
N VAL A 90 11.77 -1.59 -11.72
CA VAL A 90 12.30 -0.67 -12.75
C VAL A 90 11.32 0.48 -12.97
N THR A 91 10.03 0.19 -13.09
CA THR A 91 9.00 1.22 -13.27
C THR A 91 8.97 2.19 -12.08
N LEU A 92 9.04 1.66 -10.86
CA LEU A 92 9.03 2.45 -9.63
C LEU A 92 10.25 3.38 -9.52
N VAL A 93 11.40 2.99 -10.07
CA VAL A 93 12.62 3.83 -10.04
C VAL A 93 12.65 4.82 -11.22
N VAL A 94 12.21 4.39 -12.40
CA VAL A 94 12.43 5.15 -13.64
C VAL A 94 11.35 6.21 -13.88
N VAL A 95 10.08 5.95 -13.54
CA VAL A 95 8.97 6.88 -13.83
C VAL A 95 9.17 8.27 -13.22
N PRO A 96 9.53 8.42 -11.92
CA PRO A 96 9.80 9.73 -11.33
C PRO A 96 10.95 10.47 -12.05
N SER A 97 11.99 9.74 -12.44
CA SER A 97 13.14 10.31 -13.14
C SER A 97 12.76 10.82 -14.54
N ILE A 98 11.93 10.07 -15.28
CA ILE A 98 11.38 10.51 -16.57
C ILE A 98 10.53 11.76 -16.38
N ALA A 99 9.67 11.81 -15.36
CA ALA A 99 8.82 12.96 -15.09
C ALA A 99 9.65 14.23 -14.82
N LEU A 100 10.71 14.13 -14.01
CA LEU A 100 11.62 15.24 -13.73
C LEU A 100 12.34 15.73 -15.00
N VAL A 101 12.87 14.82 -15.80
CA VAL A 101 13.54 15.16 -17.07
C VAL A 101 12.56 15.78 -18.08
N TYR A 102 11.32 15.31 -18.13
CA TYR A 102 10.29 15.83 -19.03
C TYR A 102 9.92 17.28 -18.72
N VAL A 103 9.86 17.64 -17.42
CA VAL A 103 9.66 19.03 -16.99
C VAL A 103 10.86 19.88 -17.36
N GLY A 104 12.07 19.45 -16.98
CA GLY A 104 13.26 20.27 -17.08
C GLY A 104 13.05 21.63 -16.40
N ASP A 105 13.40 22.71 -17.10
CA ASP A 105 13.21 24.09 -16.63
C ASP A 105 11.89 24.73 -17.09
N ASP A 106 11.01 23.95 -17.73
CA ASP A 106 9.77 24.46 -18.32
C ASP A 106 8.62 24.41 -17.30
N VAL A 107 8.40 25.54 -16.64
CA VAL A 107 7.34 25.73 -15.64
C VAL A 107 5.94 25.45 -16.16
N THR A 108 5.71 25.55 -17.48
CA THR A 108 4.40 25.26 -18.08
C THR A 108 4.04 23.76 -18.03
N LYS A 109 5.04 22.90 -17.77
CA LYS A 109 4.88 21.45 -17.65
C LYS A 109 4.69 20.96 -16.23
N ILE A 110 4.74 21.83 -15.21
CA ILE A 110 4.60 21.46 -13.79
C ILE A 110 3.34 20.63 -13.55
N SER A 111 2.19 21.06 -14.09
CA SER A 111 0.92 20.32 -13.92
C SER A 111 0.97 18.89 -14.45
N LYS A 112 1.66 18.65 -15.57
CA LYS A 112 1.83 17.29 -16.13
C LYS A 112 2.69 16.43 -15.21
N SER A 113 3.71 17.02 -14.60
CA SER A 113 4.58 16.33 -13.64
C SER A 113 3.86 15.98 -12.36
N THR A 114 3.10 16.92 -11.80
CA THR A 114 2.31 16.66 -10.59
C THR A 114 1.32 15.52 -10.79
N TRP A 115 0.68 15.44 -11.97
CA TRP A 115 -0.17 14.29 -12.32
C TRP A 115 0.63 12.99 -12.40
N ALA A 116 1.82 13.02 -13.02
CA ALA A 116 2.68 11.84 -13.09
C ALA A 116 3.09 11.34 -11.70
N PHE A 117 3.47 12.24 -10.78
CA PHE A 117 3.80 11.90 -9.40
C PHE A 117 2.58 11.42 -8.60
N ALA A 118 1.43 12.08 -8.74
CA ALA A 118 0.19 11.66 -8.08
C ALA A 118 -0.21 10.24 -8.50
N ILE A 119 -0.22 9.95 -9.80
CA ILE A 119 -0.53 8.62 -10.33
C ILE A 119 0.52 7.60 -9.86
N TYR A 120 1.80 7.97 -9.87
CA TYR A 120 2.89 7.12 -9.41
C TYR A 120 2.71 6.67 -7.96
N PHE A 121 2.51 7.62 -7.03
CA PHE A 121 2.31 7.30 -5.62
C PHE A 121 0.99 6.58 -5.40
N ALA A 122 -0.05 6.94 -6.15
CA ALA A 122 -1.33 6.26 -6.09
C ALA A 122 -1.21 4.77 -6.45
N CYS A 123 -0.50 4.45 -7.53
CA CYS A 123 -0.24 3.06 -7.92
C CYS A 123 0.63 2.31 -6.90
N ALA A 124 1.62 2.98 -6.29
CA ALA A 124 2.44 2.39 -5.24
C ALA A 124 1.60 2.02 -4.01
N TRP A 125 0.71 2.91 -3.56
CA TRP A 125 -0.20 2.62 -2.44
C TRP A 125 -1.24 1.58 -2.79
N LEU A 126 -1.79 1.61 -4.01
CA LEU A 126 -2.70 0.57 -4.48
C LEU A 126 -2.07 -0.82 -4.37
N LEU A 127 -0.79 -0.96 -4.70
CA LEU A 127 -0.07 -2.21 -4.53
C LEU A 127 0.06 -2.63 -3.07
N VAL A 128 0.40 -1.69 -2.18
CA VAL A 128 0.49 -1.95 -0.73
C VAL A 128 -0.88 -2.40 -0.19
N LEU A 129 -1.95 -1.69 -0.54
CA LEU A 129 -3.31 -2.03 -0.17
C LEU A 129 -3.74 -3.39 -0.71
N TRP A 130 -3.39 -3.72 -1.96
CA TRP A 130 -3.68 -5.02 -2.56
C TRP A 130 -3.05 -6.16 -1.75
N ILE A 131 -1.79 -5.98 -1.34
CA ILE A 131 -1.04 -6.97 -0.56
C ILE A 131 -1.57 -7.08 0.88
N ALA A 132 -1.91 -5.95 1.50
CA ALA A 132 -2.38 -5.88 2.88
C ALA A 132 -3.80 -6.42 3.04
N ILE A 133 -4.70 -6.05 2.12
CA ILE A 133 -6.11 -6.41 2.18
C ILE A 133 -6.31 -7.82 1.60
N ARG A 134 -5.76 -8.11 0.42
CA ARG A 134 -6.04 -9.33 -0.36
C ARG A 134 -7.55 -9.53 -0.58
N PRO A 135 -8.19 -8.64 -1.35
CA PRO A 135 -9.62 -8.76 -1.63
C PRO A 135 -9.90 -10.03 -2.46
N PRO A 136 -10.89 -10.87 -2.08
CA PRO A 136 -11.10 -12.17 -2.71
C PRO A 136 -11.71 -12.10 -4.12
N LEU A 137 -12.57 -11.11 -4.41
CA LEU A 137 -13.44 -11.13 -5.61
C LEU A 137 -13.19 -9.97 -6.57
N ILE A 138 -12.25 -9.10 -6.24
CA ILE A 138 -11.95 -7.91 -7.03
C ILE A 138 -11.24 -8.25 -8.33
N ARG A 139 -11.82 -7.75 -9.42
CA ARG A 139 -11.27 -7.87 -10.77
C ARG A 139 -10.56 -6.58 -11.18
N PRO A 140 -9.50 -6.62 -12.00
CA PRO A 140 -8.78 -5.42 -12.44
C PRO A 140 -9.68 -4.36 -13.09
N MET A 141 -10.73 -4.79 -13.83
CA MET A 141 -11.69 -3.86 -14.43
C MET A 141 -12.48 -3.05 -13.41
N MET A 142 -12.80 -3.61 -12.24
CA MET A 142 -13.50 -2.86 -11.18
C MET A 142 -12.62 -1.72 -10.66
N LEU A 143 -11.30 -1.94 -10.59
CA LEU A 143 -10.34 -0.91 -10.18
C LEU A 143 -10.25 0.21 -11.20
N LEU A 144 -10.26 -0.15 -12.49
CA LEU A 144 -10.30 0.83 -13.56
C LEU A 144 -11.61 1.63 -13.53
N GLU A 145 -12.75 0.98 -13.34
CA GLU A 145 -14.07 1.61 -13.25
C GLU A 145 -14.14 2.60 -12.07
N VAL A 146 -13.82 2.14 -10.86
CA VAL A 146 -13.85 2.98 -9.65
C VAL A 146 -12.82 4.10 -9.75
N GLY A 147 -11.58 3.78 -10.14
CA GLY A 147 -10.51 4.78 -10.25
C GLY A 147 -10.79 5.86 -11.30
N LEU A 148 -11.29 5.49 -12.49
CA LEU A 148 -11.61 6.47 -13.53
C LEU A 148 -12.82 7.33 -13.18
N ILE A 149 -13.88 6.75 -12.61
CA ILE A 149 -15.03 7.54 -12.12
C ILE A 149 -14.57 8.46 -10.98
N GLY A 150 -13.68 7.96 -10.11
CA GLY A 150 -13.04 8.75 -9.07
C GLY A 150 -12.36 10.01 -9.62
N LEU A 151 -11.50 9.83 -10.62
CA LEU A 151 -10.77 10.95 -11.23
C LEU A 151 -11.67 11.91 -12.02
N ILE A 152 -12.63 11.39 -12.79
CA ILE A 152 -13.43 12.19 -13.75
C ILE A 152 -14.62 12.87 -13.07
N PHE A 153 -15.20 12.26 -12.04
CA PHE A 153 -16.46 12.70 -11.45
C PHE A 153 -16.35 12.98 -9.95
N GLU A 154 -15.83 12.03 -9.17
CA GLU A 154 -15.76 12.15 -7.71
C GLU A 154 -14.93 13.35 -7.26
N ALA A 155 -13.66 13.43 -7.69
CA ALA A 155 -12.76 14.49 -7.26
C ALA A 155 -13.25 15.90 -7.68
N PRO A 156 -13.68 16.14 -8.93
CA PRO A 156 -14.26 17.45 -9.29
C PRO A 156 -15.50 17.81 -8.49
N LEU A 157 -16.38 16.84 -8.19
CA LEU A 157 -17.60 17.08 -7.43
C LEU A 157 -17.30 17.43 -5.96
N ALA A 158 -16.39 16.69 -5.33
CA ALA A 158 -15.99 16.95 -3.96
C ALA A 158 -15.32 18.34 -3.81
N ILE A 159 -14.37 18.69 -4.69
CA ILE A 159 -13.75 20.03 -4.71
C ILE A 159 -14.79 21.13 -4.96
N TRP A 160 -15.80 20.86 -5.79
CA TRP A 160 -16.88 21.82 -6.02
C TRP A 160 -17.76 22.01 -4.77
N LEU A 161 -18.08 20.92 -4.05
CA LEU A 161 -18.85 20.97 -2.82
C LEU A 161 -18.10 21.70 -1.71
N GLU A 162 -16.82 21.39 -1.51
CA GLU A 162 -15.93 22.05 -0.56
C GLU A 162 -16.00 23.58 -0.75
N LYS A 163 -15.73 24.08 -1.96
CA LYS A 163 -15.79 25.52 -2.28
C LYS A 163 -17.15 26.18 -2.06
N LYS A 164 -18.23 25.42 -2.06
CA LYS A 164 -19.60 25.93 -1.84
C LYS A 164 -20.02 25.90 -0.38
N LEU A 165 -19.47 24.98 0.39
CA LEU A 165 -19.85 24.73 1.77
C LEU A 165 -18.83 25.32 2.76
N GLU A 166 -17.61 25.61 2.31
CA GLU A 166 -16.56 26.20 3.13
C GLU A 166 -17.05 27.50 3.78
N THR A 167 -16.86 27.60 5.09
CA THR A 167 -17.21 28.78 5.88
C THR A 167 -15.97 29.40 6.49
N GLN A 168 -16.01 30.70 6.74
CA GLN A 168 -14.89 31.46 7.31
C GLN A 168 -14.54 31.04 8.76
N ASN A 169 -15.40 30.27 9.44
CA ASN A 169 -15.16 29.78 10.81
C ASN A 169 -14.73 28.31 10.77
N GLN A 170 -13.43 28.10 10.64
CA GLN A 170 -12.80 26.78 10.58
C GLN A 170 -12.56 26.24 12.00
N GLY A 171 -13.51 25.46 12.52
CA GLY A 171 -13.30 24.65 13.72
C GLY A 171 -13.84 23.25 13.50
N LEU A 172 -13.48 22.29 14.36
CA LEU A 172 -13.83 20.87 14.21
C LEU A 172 -15.23 20.59 13.65
N PHE A 173 -16.28 21.20 14.21
CA PHE A 173 -17.65 21.00 13.72
C PHE A 173 -17.84 21.48 12.27
N ALA A 174 -17.24 22.61 11.88
CA ALA A 174 -17.27 23.07 10.50
C ALA A 174 -16.53 22.06 9.60
N TYR A 175 -15.31 21.67 9.94
CA TYR A 175 -14.53 20.68 9.17
C TYR A 175 -15.31 19.39 8.93
N ILE A 176 -15.95 18.84 9.96
CA ILE A 176 -16.75 17.61 9.82
C ILE A 176 -17.92 17.79 8.83
N PHE A 177 -18.65 18.91 8.89
CA PHE A 177 -19.90 19.06 8.12
C PHE A 177 -19.72 19.75 6.75
N THR A 178 -18.67 20.55 6.56
CA THR A 178 -18.46 21.32 5.33
C THR A 178 -17.39 20.70 4.42
N VAL A 179 -16.46 19.91 4.98
CA VAL A 179 -15.39 19.24 4.23
C VAL A 179 -15.52 17.72 4.36
N GLY A 180 -15.36 17.18 5.56
CA GLY A 180 -15.35 15.74 5.83
C GLY A 180 -16.59 15.02 5.27
N LEU A 181 -17.80 15.40 5.69
CA LEU A 181 -19.03 14.74 5.27
C LEU A 181 -19.29 14.84 3.76
N PRO A 182 -19.25 16.02 3.12
CA PRO A 182 -19.41 16.13 1.67
C PRO A 182 -18.40 15.29 0.89
N GLU A 183 -17.13 15.30 1.28
CA GLU A 183 -16.10 14.55 0.57
C GLU A 183 -16.20 13.06 0.77
N GLU A 184 -16.34 12.59 2.02
CA GLU A 184 -16.49 11.16 2.31
C GLU A 184 -17.77 10.59 1.66
N PHE A 185 -18.82 11.40 1.55
CA PHE A 185 -20.03 11.03 0.82
C PHE A 185 -19.76 10.86 -0.68
N VAL A 186 -19.05 11.80 -1.29
CA VAL A 186 -18.73 11.71 -2.72
C VAL A 186 -17.80 10.53 -3.00
N LYS A 187 -16.83 10.26 -2.12
CA LYS A 187 -15.89 9.11 -2.20
C LYS A 187 -16.58 7.75 -2.24
N ILE A 188 -17.73 7.60 -1.59
CA ILE A 188 -18.49 6.34 -1.64
C ILE A 188 -19.44 6.24 -2.85
N LEU A 189 -19.69 7.33 -3.60
CA LEU A 189 -20.64 7.29 -4.71
C LEU A 189 -20.23 6.31 -5.82
N PRO A 190 -18.97 6.25 -6.30
CA PRO A 190 -18.60 5.32 -7.36
C PRO A 190 -18.89 3.87 -6.98
N ILE A 191 -18.56 3.47 -5.75
CA ILE A 191 -18.74 2.09 -5.29
C ILE A 191 -20.23 1.75 -5.08
N VAL A 192 -21.03 2.68 -4.57
CA VAL A 192 -22.48 2.46 -4.36
C VAL A 192 -23.19 2.40 -5.71
N VAL A 193 -22.94 3.37 -6.58
CA VAL A 193 -23.61 3.48 -7.88
C VAL A 193 -23.25 2.29 -8.77
N LEU A 194 -21.98 1.96 -8.90
CA LEU A 194 -21.54 0.79 -9.68
C LEU A 194 -22.03 -0.51 -9.04
N GLY A 195 -21.97 -0.64 -7.71
CA GLY A 195 -22.49 -1.80 -6.99
C GLY A 195 -23.99 -2.03 -7.23
N LEU A 196 -24.78 -0.97 -7.43
CA LEU A 196 -26.21 -1.06 -7.76
C LEU A 196 -26.47 -1.35 -9.25
N ILE A 197 -25.78 -0.65 -10.15
CA ILE A 197 -25.99 -0.74 -11.61
C ILE A 197 -25.39 -2.03 -12.17
N LEU A 198 -24.17 -2.36 -11.75
CA LEU A 198 -23.38 -3.50 -12.24
C LEU A 198 -23.50 -4.72 -11.33
N LYS A 199 -24.48 -4.78 -10.42
CA LYS A 199 -24.67 -5.90 -9.47
C LYS A 199 -24.61 -7.29 -10.11
N ASN A 200 -25.11 -7.43 -11.35
CA ASN A 200 -25.14 -8.69 -12.08
C ASN A 200 -23.77 -9.06 -12.68
N VAL A 201 -22.90 -8.07 -12.93
CA VAL A 201 -21.56 -8.23 -13.50
C VAL A 201 -20.52 -8.39 -12.39
N TRP A 202 -20.65 -7.59 -11.34
CA TRP A 202 -19.77 -7.60 -10.18
C TRP A 202 -20.01 -8.82 -9.29
N GLY A 203 -21.25 -9.33 -9.26
CA GLY A 203 -21.61 -10.45 -8.41
C GLY A 203 -21.71 -10.05 -6.94
N PRO A 204 -21.89 -11.03 -6.03
CA PRO A 204 -21.94 -10.76 -4.60
C PRO A 204 -20.53 -10.43 -4.09
N LEU A 205 -20.24 -9.16 -3.88
CA LEU A 205 -18.99 -8.73 -3.26
C LEU A 205 -19.08 -8.85 -1.73
N THR A 206 -17.97 -9.18 -1.09
CA THR A 206 -17.87 -9.20 0.38
C THR A 206 -17.64 -7.79 0.94
N PRO A 207 -17.87 -7.55 2.25
CA PRO A 207 -17.56 -6.27 2.88
C PRO A 207 -16.09 -5.89 2.71
N LYS A 208 -15.20 -6.89 2.67
CA LYS A 208 -13.78 -6.73 2.43
C LYS A 208 -13.45 -6.30 0.98
N ASP A 209 -14.22 -6.76 0.00
CA ASP A 209 -14.10 -6.30 -1.40
C ASP A 209 -14.54 -4.83 -1.51
N TYR A 210 -15.64 -4.45 -0.86
CA TYR A 210 -16.09 -3.05 -0.81
C TYR A 210 -15.12 -2.15 -0.02
N LEU A 211 -14.50 -2.65 1.05
CA LEU A 211 -13.41 -1.96 1.75
C LEU A 211 -12.28 -1.61 0.77
N PHE A 212 -11.86 -2.60 -0.04
CA PHE A 212 -10.80 -2.38 -1.03
C PHE A 212 -11.22 -1.38 -2.11
N LEU A 213 -12.45 -1.49 -2.65
CA LEU A 213 -12.94 -0.55 -3.65
C LEU A 213 -13.11 0.87 -3.10
N GLY A 214 -13.58 1.01 -1.86
CA GLY A 214 -13.64 2.30 -1.17
C GLY A 214 -12.25 2.91 -1.04
N ALA A 215 -11.25 2.10 -0.67
CA ALA A 215 -9.86 2.55 -0.59
C ALA A 215 -9.32 3.00 -1.96
N VAL A 216 -9.68 2.31 -3.05
CA VAL A 216 -9.33 2.72 -4.43
C VAL A 216 -9.96 4.07 -4.80
N SER A 217 -11.22 4.30 -4.42
CA SER A 217 -11.90 5.59 -4.63
C SER A 217 -11.15 6.72 -3.89
N GLY A 218 -10.90 6.55 -2.59
CA GLY A 218 -10.16 7.52 -1.79
C GLY A 218 -8.75 7.79 -2.31
N LEU A 219 -8.09 6.78 -2.88
CA LEU A 219 -6.79 6.92 -3.54
C LEU A 219 -6.85 7.79 -4.80
N ALA A 220 -7.88 7.57 -5.63
CA ALA A 220 -8.10 8.39 -6.82
C ALA A 220 -8.41 9.85 -6.45
N PHE A 221 -9.23 10.05 -5.41
CA PHE A 221 -9.50 11.36 -4.86
C PHE A 221 -8.23 12.06 -4.36
N GLY A 222 -7.48 11.43 -3.44
CA GLY A 222 -6.29 12.06 -2.86
C GLY A 222 -5.21 12.34 -3.91
N ALA A 223 -5.09 11.51 -4.95
CA ALA A 223 -4.22 11.80 -6.09
C ALA A 223 -4.65 13.07 -6.84
N ALA A 224 -5.94 13.24 -7.10
CA ALA A 224 -6.48 14.43 -7.75
C ALA A 224 -6.37 15.69 -6.86
N GLU A 225 -6.62 15.55 -5.57
CA GLU A 225 -6.49 16.63 -4.59
C GLU A 225 -5.03 17.09 -4.48
N ALA A 226 -4.06 16.17 -4.43
CA ALA A 226 -2.64 16.53 -4.40
C ALA A 226 -2.25 17.41 -5.60
N VAL A 227 -2.74 17.07 -6.80
CA VAL A 227 -2.52 17.86 -8.01
C VAL A 227 -3.19 19.23 -7.90
N GLN A 228 -4.43 19.29 -7.41
CA GLN A 228 -5.17 20.53 -7.23
C GLN A 228 -4.47 21.45 -6.22
N TYR A 229 -3.96 20.88 -5.13
CA TYR A 229 -3.29 21.63 -4.09
C TYR A 229 -2.03 22.31 -4.63
N ILE A 230 -1.18 21.56 -5.34
CA ILE A 230 0.09 22.08 -5.86
C ILE A 230 -0.12 23.06 -7.03
N ASN A 231 -1.07 22.81 -7.92
CA ASN A 231 -1.22 23.63 -9.13
C ASN A 231 -2.20 24.80 -8.97
N VAL A 232 -3.11 24.73 -8.00
CA VAL A 232 -4.19 25.73 -7.87
C VAL A 232 -4.15 26.37 -6.50
N TYR A 233 -4.17 25.59 -5.42
CA TYR A 233 -4.27 26.15 -4.06
C TYR A 233 -3.03 26.98 -3.69
N ILE A 234 -1.82 26.42 -3.81
CA ILE A 234 -0.60 27.16 -3.43
C ILE A 234 -0.41 28.42 -4.29
N PRO A 235 -0.54 28.38 -5.63
CA PRO A 235 -0.43 29.59 -6.45
C PRO A 235 -1.50 30.64 -6.11
N ALA A 236 -2.75 30.22 -5.89
CA ALA A 236 -3.85 31.13 -5.55
C ALA A 236 -3.64 31.82 -4.19
N ASN A 237 -3.00 31.13 -3.23
CA ASN A 237 -2.76 31.64 -1.87
C ASN A 237 -1.32 32.17 -1.67
N SER A 238 -0.56 32.37 -2.76
CA SER A 238 0.83 32.84 -2.70
C SER A 238 1.01 34.17 -1.99
N GLY A 239 0.03 35.09 -2.08
CA GLY A 239 0.04 36.36 -1.35
C GLY A 239 -0.13 36.20 0.17
N GLU A 240 -0.97 35.26 0.61
CA GLU A 240 -1.15 34.95 2.03
C GLU A 240 0.10 34.26 2.60
N ILE A 241 0.67 33.31 1.84
CA ILE A 241 1.94 32.65 2.17
C ILE A 241 3.06 33.70 2.31
N ALA A 242 3.15 34.65 1.38
CA ALA A 242 4.13 35.74 1.43
C ALA A 242 3.93 36.65 2.66
N THR A 243 2.67 36.95 3.00
CA THR A 243 2.34 37.76 4.18
C THR A 243 2.71 37.03 5.47
N ALA A 244 2.44 35.72 5.55
CA ALA A 244 2.81 34.89 6.68
C ALA A 244 4.34 34.82 6.85
N ALA A 245 5.09 34.66 5.74
CA ALA A 245 6.55 34.66 5.74
C ALA A 245 7.11 35.99 6.26
N ALA A 246 6.57 37.11 5.78
CA ALA A 246 6.97 38.44 6.25
C ALA A 246 6.66 38.63 7.75
N GLY A 247 5.53 38.11 8.23
CA GLY A 247 5.18 38.10 9.66
C GLY A 247 6.13 37.27 10.53
N GLN A 248 6.84 36.31 9.94
CA GLN A 248 7.90 35.53 10.57
C GLN A 248 9.29 36.17 10.43
N GLY A 249 9.39 37.36 9.83
CA GLY A 249 10.64 38.08 9.64
C GLY A 249 11.45 37.63 8.43
N ALA A 250 10.83 36.93 7.46
CA ALA A 250 11.51 36.58 6.22
C ALA A 250 11.88 37.84 5.42
N ASP A 251 13.09 37.85 4.85
CA ASP A 251 13.53 38.92 3.93
C ASP A 251 12.60 38.93 2.70
N PRO A 252 12.10 40.10 2.25
CA PRO A 252 11.34 40.22 1.00
C PRO A 252 11.98 39.52 -0.21
N SER A 253 13.31 39.51 -0.29
CA SER A 253 14.05 38.82 -1.37
C SER A 253 13.93 37.29 -1.32
N SER A 254 13.58 36.73 -0.16
CA SER A 254 13.45 35.30 0.11
C SER A 254 12.01 34.75 -0.02
N ILE A 255 11.01 35.61 -0.28
CA ILE A 255 9.60 35.20 -0.37
C ILE A 255 9.40 34.09 -1.41
N GLY A 256 10.04 34.20 -2.58
CA GLY A 256 9.97 33.16 -3.61
C GLY A 256 10.52 31.82 -3.14
N GLN A 257 11.59 31.82 -2.34
CA GLN A 257 12.14 30.62 -1.73
C GLN A 257 11.19 30.04 -0.67
N TYR A 258 10.52 30.88 0.12
CA TYR A 258 9.54 30.43 1.10
C TYR A 258 8.37 29.71 0.43
N ILE A 259 7.80 30.28 -0.64
CA ILE A 259 6.72 29.65 -1.41
C ILE A 259 7.17 28.31 -2.01
N ALA A 260 8.41 28.24 -2.52
CA ALA A 260 8.98 27.00 -3.03
C ALA A 260 9.14 25.94 -1.92
N MET A 261 9.62 26.34 -0.74
CA MET A 261 9.74 25.44 0.42
C MET A 261 8.38 24.95 0.91
N THR A 262 7.37 25.82 0.98
CA THR A 262 5.98 25.42 1.26
C THR A 262 5.49 24.41 0.23
N SER A 263 5.75 24.64 -1.06
CA SER A 263 5.38 23.69 -2.12
C SER A 263 6.06 22.33 -1.98
N ILE A 264 7.34 22.30 -1.62
CA ILE A 264 8.09 21.06 -1.41
C ILE A 264 7.58 20.32 -0.17
N GLN A 265 7.39 21.03 0.94
CA GLN A 265 6.90 20.45 2.19
C GLN A 265 5.48 19.90 2.03
N SER A 266 4.56 20.73 1.53
CA SER A 266 3.18 20.31 1.26
C SER A 266 3.15 19.20 0.22
N GLY A 267 3.94 19.28 -0.85
CA GLY A 267 4.03 18.22 -1.85
C GLY A 267 4.50 16.89 -1.29
N SER A 268 5.43 16.90 -0.32
CA SER A 268 5.89 15.67 0.35
C SER A 268 4.75 14.96 1.06
N TRP A 269 3.91 15.69 1.80
CA TRP A 269 2.71 15.12 2.42
C TRP A 269 1.65 14.73 1.36
N ARG A 270 1.28 15.68 0.50
CA ARG A 270 0.16 15.58 -0.46
C ARG A 270 0.35 14.47 -1.48
N PHE A 271 1.57 14.19 -1.93
CA PHE A 271 1.80 13.07 -2.85
C PHE A 271 2.03 11.75 -2.12
N VAL A 272 2.71 11.76 -0.97
CA VAL A 272 3.17 10.52 -0.34
C VAL A 272 2.15 9.95 0.63
N THR A 273 1.54 10.74 1.50
CA THR A 273 0.76 10.19 2.63
C THR A 273 -0.72 10.52 2.53
N ASP A 274 -1.05 11.71 2.05
CA ASP A 274 -2.43 12.19 1.92
C ASP A 274 -3.35 11.23 1.12
N PRO A 275 -2.93 10.68 -0.05
CA PRO A 275 -3.78 9.76 -0.79
C PRO A 275 -4.01 8.44 -0.05
N MET A 276 -3.06 8.04 0.80
CA MET A 276 -3.22 6.87 1.66
C MET A 276 -4.19 7.14 2.81
N SER A 277 -4.16 8.34 3.41
CA SER A 277 -5.14 8.74 4.44
C SER A 277 -6.57 8.73 3.90
N HIS A 278 -6.79 9.30 2.72
CA HIS A 278 -8.10 9.22 2.06
C HIS A 278 -8.50 7.79 1.70
N ALA A 279 -7.58 6.96 1.23
CA ALA A 279 -7.86 5.55 0.98
C ALA A 279 -8.26 4.79 2.27
N VAL A 280 -7.65 5.13 3.40
CA VAL A 280 -7.98 4.56 4.71
C VAL A 280 -9.41 4.92 5.10
N TRP A 281 -9.78 6.19 5.07
CA TRP A 281 -11.14 6.64 5.43
C TRP A 281 -12.19 6.13 4.44
N ALA A 282 -12.00 6.33 3.15
CA ALA A 282 -12.92 5.85 2.13
C ALA A 282 -13.07 4.32 2.15
N GLY A 283 -12.00 3.58 2.50
CA GLY A 283 -12.05 2.15 2.69
C GLY A 283 -12.85 1.70 3.91
N ILE A 284 -12.73 2.39 5.05
CA ILE A 284 -13.61 2.15 6.21
C ILE A 284 -15.07 2.36 5.82
N SER A 285 -15.38 3.48 5.16
CA SER A 285 -16.73 3.75 4.66
C SER A 285 -17.21 2.68 3.67
N GLY A 286 -16.34 2.24 2.75
CA GLY A 286 -16.59 1.14 1.83
C GLY A 286 -16.94 -0.17 2.53
N TYR A 287 -16.25 -0.52 3.62
CA TYR A 287 -16.57 -1.71 4.41
C TYR A 287 -18.02 -1.70 4.92
N PHE A 288 -18.45 -0.57 5.51
CA PHE A 288 -19.83 -0.41 6.00
C PHE A 288 -20.86 -0.39 4.87
N VAL A 289 -20.52 0.17 3.71
CA VAL A 289 -21.34 0.04 2.49
C VAL A 289 -21.50 -1.44 2.12
N GLY A 290 -20.42 -2.22 2.13
CA GLY A 290 -20.49 -3.66 1.85
C GLY A 290 -21.40 -4.42 2.82
N LEU A 291 -21.35 -4.11 4.12
CA LEU A 291 -22.29 -4.65 5.10
C LEU A 291 -23.75 -4.29 4.76
N ALA A 292 -24.01 -3.05 4.34
CA ALA A 292 -25.35 -2.61 3.93
C ALA A 292 -25.86 -3.32 2.65
N PHE A 293 -24.97 -3.63 1.71
CA PHE A 293 -25.32 -4.39 0.49
C PHE A 293 -25.66 -5.86 0.81
N GLN A 294 -24.88 -6.50 1.67
CA GLN A 294 -25.06 -7.89 2.06
C GLN A 294 -26.25 -8.08 2.99
N HIS A 295 -26.38 -7.20 3.99
CA HIS A 295 -27.41 -7.25 5.01
C HIS A 295 -28.37 -6.06 4.90
N ARG A 296 -29.31 -6.14 3.94
CA ARG A 296 -30.25 -5.05 3.64
C ARG A 296 -31.03 -4.52 4.85
N ARG A 297 -31.26 -5.35 5.88
CA ARG A 297 -31.91 -4.94 7.14
C ARG A 297 -31.10 -3.87 7.88
N TYR A 298 -29.78 -3.90 7.75
CA TYR A 298 -28.86 -2.97 8.38
C TYR A 298 -28.28 -1.97 7.39
N PHE A 299 -29.05 -1.54 6.39
CA PHE A 299 -28.59 -0.52 5.43
C PHE A 299 -28.10 0.78 6.11
N TRP A 300 -28.61 1.07 7.32
CA TRP A 300 -28.20 2.22 8.12
C TRP A 300 -26.72 2.18 8.53
N LEU A 301 -26.07 1.02 8.50
CA LEU A 301 -24.64 0.86 8.75
C LEU A 301 -23.79 1.69 7.77
N ALA A 302 -24.26 1.89 6.53
CA ALA A 302 -23.58 2.76 5.57
C ALA A 302 -23.46 4.20 6.08
N PHE A 303 -24.49 4.72 6.76
CA PHE A 303 -24.44 6.06 7.37
C PHE A 303 -23.54 6.12 8.60
N VAL A 304 -23.40 5.01 9.33
CA VAL A 304 -22.45 4.91 10.44
C VAL A 304 -21.01 4.98 9.93
N GLY A 305 -20.69 4.21 8.88
CA GLY A 305 -19.39 4.27 8.23
C GLY A 305 -19.07 5.68 7.74
N LEU A 306 -20.01 6.29 7.01
CA LEU A 306 -19.89 7.66 6.52
C LEU A 306 -19.67 8.66 7.67
N GLY A 307 -20.49 8.60 8.72
CA GLY A 307 -20.36 9.50 9.86
C GLY A 307 -19.03 9.33 10.60
N LEU A 308 -18.60 8.08 10.80
CA LEU A 308 -17.31 7.77 11.43
C LEU A 308 -16.14 8.37 10.65
N THR A 309 -16.10 8.16 9.34
CA THR A 309 -14.98 8.65 8.51
C THR A 309 -15.02 10.15 8.31
N SER A 310 -16.23 10.75 8.26
CA SER A 310 -16.39 12.21 8.24
C SER A 310 -15.83 12.87 9.51
N VAL A 311 -15.98 12.21 10.67
CA VAL A 311 -15.39 12.67 11.93
C VAL A 311 -13.87 12.55 11.91
N LEU A 312 -13.32 11.40 11.51
CA LEU A 312 -11.86 11.20 11.43
C LEU A 312 -11.21 12.21 10.49
N HIS A 313 -11.79 12.38 9.30
CA HIS A 313 -11.34 13.35 8.31
C HIS A 313 -11.48 14.79 8.83
N GLY A 314 -12.61 15.17 9.42
CA GLY A 314 -12.76 16.52 9.99
C GLY A 314 -11.79 16.80 11.15
N ILE A 315 -11.45 15.79 11.96
CA ILE A 315 -10.39 15.91 12.98
C ILE A 315 -9.04 16.12 12.31
N ASN A 316 -8.69 15.32 11.29
CA ASN A 316 -7.45 15.46 10.52
C ASN A 316 -7.25 16.91 10.06
N ASP A 317 -8.28 17.54 9.50
CA ASP A 317 -8.19 18.90 8.99
C ASP A 317 -8.06 19.94 10.11
N ASP A 318 -8.75 19.75 11.23
CA ASP A 318 -8.68 20.63 12.41
C ASP A 318 -7.31 20.58 13.08
N VAL A 319 -6.67 19.41 13.12
CA VAL A 319 -5.36 19.22 13.79
C VAL A 319 -4.17 19.16 12.83
N ALA A 320 -4.37 19.34 11.53
CA ALA A 320 -3.30 19.25 10.52
C ALA A 320 -2.10 20.14 10.88
N GLY A 321 -0.90 19.57 10.87
CA GLY A 321 0.34 20.26 11.28
C GLY A 321 0.60 20.31 12.79
N HIS A 322 -0.31 19.81 13.64
CA HIS A 322 -0.08 19.61 15.07
C HIS A 322 0.39 18.18 15.39
N TRP A 323 1.02 17.96 16.55
CA TRP A 323 1.46 16.61 16.95
C TRP A 323 0.29 15.63 17.13
N PHE A 324 -0.90 16.14 17.52
CA PHE A 324 -2.12 15.35 17.63
C PHE A 324 -2.55 14.73 16.30
N TRP A 325 -2.17 15.33 15.18
CA TRP A 325 -2.40 14.79 13.85
C TRP A 325 -1.80 13.40 13.66
N ILE A 326 -0.60 13.16 14.21
CA ILE A 326 0.04 11.84 14.17
C ILE A 326 -0.82 10.80 14.90
N VAL A 327 -1.44 11.18 16.01
CA VAL A 327 -2.33 10.30 16.78
C VAL A 327 -3.58 9.97 15.98
N GLU A 328 -4.19 10.97 15.33
CA GLU A 328 -5.34 10.76 14.44
C GLU A 328 -4.99 9.77 13.32
N ILE A 329 -3.89 9.98 12.60
CA ILE A 329 -3.46 9.09 11.51
C ILE A 329 -3.22 7.65 12.02
N VAL A 330 -2.57 7.49 13.17
CA VAL A 330 -2.36 6.17 13.78
C VAL A 330 -3.70 5.49 14.11
N VAL A 331 -4.64 6.22 14.71
CA VAL A 331 -5.97 5.69 15.02
C VAL A 331 -6.71 5.27 13.75
N SER A 332 -6.70 6.13 12.72
CA SER A 332 -7.34 5.88 11.43
C SER A 332 -6.79 4.63 10.74
N VAL A 333 -5.46 4.49 10.68
CA VAL A 333 -4.79 3.32 10.09
C VAL A 333 -5.06 2.04 10.89
N LEU A 334 -4.96 2.09 12.22
CA LEU A 334 -5.23 0.92 13.07
C LEU A 334 -6.68 0.46 12.97
N LEU A 335 -7.62 1.40 12.92
CA LEU A 335 -9.04 1.11 12.73
C LEU A 335 -9.30 0.47 11.37
N PHE A 336 -8.72 1.01 10.30
CA PHE A 336 -8.78 0.39 8.97
C PHE A 336 -8.21 -1.02 8.97
N MET A 337 -7.04 -1.23 9.57
CA MET A 337 -6.44 -2.56 9.67
C MET A 337 -7.29 -3.52 10.52
N ALA A 338 -7.98 -3.02 11.55
CA ALA A 338 -8.92 -3.81 12.32
C ALA A 338 -10.09 -4.30 11.46
N TYR A 339 -10.66 -3.46 10.58
CA TYR A 339 -11.68 -3.91 9.64
C TYR A 339 -11.14 -4.89 8.60
N VAL A 340 -9.90 -4.70 8.13
CA VAL A 340 -9.23 -5.63 7.19
C VAL A 340 -9.03 -7.01 7.79
N GLN A 341 -8.61 -7.09 9.06
CA GLN A 341 -8.21 -8.35 9.71
C GLN A 341 -9.33 -9.02 10.50
N ALA A 342 -10.13 -8.23 11.24
CA ALA A 342 -11.14 -8.72 12.18
C ALA A 342 -12.58 -8.44 11.71
N GLY A 343 -12.78 -7.76 10.58
CA GLY A 343 -14.11 -7.45 10.05
C GLY A 343 -14.98 -8.68 9.76
N GLY A 344 -14.39 -9.86 9.55
CA GLY A 344 -15.15 -11.10 9.37
C GLY A 344 -16.00 -11.49 10.60
N VAL A 345 -15.61 -11.06 11.80
CA VAL A 345 -16.39 -11.32 13.03
C VAL A 345 -17.71 -10.55 13.00
N ILE A 346 -17.69 -9.30 12.54
CA ILE A 346 -18.90 -8.47 12.43
C ILE A 346 -19.84 -9.06 11.38
N GLU A 347 -19.30 -9.47 10.23
CA GLU A 347 -20.07 -10.11 9.16
C GLU A 347 -20.74 -11.41 9.64
N GLN A 348 -20.01 -12.24 10.39
CA GLN A 348 -20.55 -13.47 10.97
C GLN A 348 -21.70 -13.18 11.94
N GLN A 349 -21.52 -12.22 12.86
CA GLN A 349 -22.57 -11.85 13.82
C GLN A 349 -23.83 -11.30 13.15
N LEU A 350 -23.68 -10.50 12.09
CA LEU A 350 -24.82 -9.99 11.33
C LEU A 350 -25.54 -11.09 10.55
N THR A 351 -24.79 -12.04 9.99
CA THR A 351 -25.33 -13.23 9.33
C THR A 351 -26.14 -14.08 10.31
N GLU A 352 -25.60 -14.37 11.48
CA GLU A 352 -26.28 -15.12 12.54
C GLU A 352 -27.57 -14.39 13.00
N ALA A 353 -27.51 -13.07 13.14
CA ALA A 353 -28.67 -12.26 13.51
C ALA A 353 -29.78 -12.25 12.43
N ASP A 354 -29.41 -12.22 11.15
CA ASP A 354 -30.36 -12.31 10.04
C ASP A 354 -31.01 -13.70 9.96
N GLU A 355 -30.23 -14.77 10.13
CA GLU A 355 -30.77 -16.13 10.21
C GLU A 355 -31.74 -16.30 11.38
N ALA A 356 -31.38 -15.79 12.57
CA ALA A 356 -32.24 -15.84 13.74
C ALA A 356 -33.56 -15.10 13.49
N HIS A 357 -33.51 -13.94 12.83
CA HIS A 357 -34.71 -13.19 12.47
C HIS A 357 -35.57 -13.92 11.42
N ALA A 358 -34.96 -14.55 10.42
CA ALA A 358 -35.67 -15.35 9.42
C ALA A 358 -36.42 -16.53 10.06
N ARG A 359 -35.78 -17.22 11.03
CA ARG A 359 -36.42 -18.30 11.81
C ARG A 359 -37.64 -17.81 12.60
N LEU A 360 -37.57 -16.62 13.18
CA LEU A 360 -38.67 -16.03 13.97
C LEU A 360 -39.84 -15.53 13.11
N THR A 361 -39.57 -15.03 11.90
CA THR A 361 -40.59 -14.41 11.03
C THR A 361 -41.29 -15.40 10.10
N GLY A 362 -40.90 -16.68 10.10
CA GLY A 362 -41.51 -17.72 9.27
C GLY A 362 -41.25 -17.55 7.76
N HIS A 363 -40.50 -16.53 7.36
CA HIS A 363 -40.00 -16.38 6.01
C HIS A 363 -38.74 -17.25 5.87
N GLY A 364 -38.95 -18.49 5.41
CA GLY A 364 -37.87 -19.34 4.95
C GLY A 364 -37.16 -18.68 3.77
N TYR A 365 -36.11 -17.91 4.04
CA TYR A 365 -35.15 -17.57 2.99
C TYR A 365 -34.53 -18.88 2.50
N PRO A 366 -34.39 -19.11 1.19
CA PRO A 366 -33.63 -20.24 0.71
C PRO A 366 -32.21 -20.11 1.28
N ALA A 367 -31.79 -21.11 2.06
CA ALA A 367 -30.52 -21.18 2.79
C ALA A 367 -29.25 -21.14 1.88
N GLY A 368 -29.37 -20.68 0.64
CA GLY A 368 -28.29 -20.59 -0.35
C GLY A 368 -28.15 -19.24 -1.05
N ALA A 369 -28.93 -18.20 -0.70
CA ALA A 369 -28.82 -16.90 -1.35
C ALA A 369 -27.60 -16.07 -0.88
N TYR A 370 -27.07 -16.35 0.31
CA TYR A 370 -25.95 -15.62 0.91
C TYR A 370 -24.84 -16.53 1.46
N ALA A 371 -24.97 -17.85 1.28
CA ALA A 371 -23.93 -18.81 1.65
C ALA A 371 -22.78 -18.72 0.65
N MET A 372 -22.03 -17.62 0.72
CA MET A 372 -20.67 -17.59 0.21
C MET A 372 -19.92 -18.66 0.99
N PRO A 373 -19.13 -19.54 0.34
CA PRO A 373 -18.27 -20.44 1.06
C PRO A 373 -17.34 -19.56 1.91
N MET A 374 -17.58 -19.51 3.22
CA MET A 374 -16.62 -18.96 4.15
C MET A 374 -15.35 -19.77 3.93
N GLN A 375 -14.36 -19.18 3.24
CA GLN A 375 -13.01 -19.67 3.38
C GLN A 375 -12.73 -19.55 4.87
N GLN A 376 -12.56 -20.71 5.52
CA GLN A 376 -12.06 -20.76 6.89
C GLN A 376 -10.92 -19.74 6.99
N PRO A 377 -10.88 -18.93 8.07
CA PRO A 377 -9.80 -17.96 8.23
C PRO A 377 -8.50 -18.73 8.07
N MET A 378 -7.81 -18.50 6.95
CA MET A 378 -6.50 -19.09 6.74
C MET A 378 -5.68 -18.60 7.92
N GLY A 379 -5.29 -19.53 8.79
CA GLY A 379 -4.47 -19.23 9.95
C GLY A 379 -3.36 -18.30 9.51
N ALA A 380 -3.21 -17.18 10.23
CA ALA A 380 -2.18 -16.19 9.94
C ALA A 380 -0.86 -16.92 9.61
N PRO A 381 -0.18 -16.60 8.50
CA PRO A 381 1.12 -17.19 8.21
C PRO A 381 2.00 -16.96 9.44
N GLY A 382 2.44 -18.06 10.06
CA GLY A 382 3.30 -18.03 11.23
C GLY A 382 4.60 -17.30 10.89
N TRP A 383 4.65 -16.01 11.17
CA TRP A 383 5.89 -15.27 11.23
C TRP A 383 6.62 -15.71 12.51
N GLY A 384 7.61 -16.58 12.35
CA GLY A 384 8.75 -16.67 13.26
C GLY A 384 8.66 -17.68 14.41
N GLN A 385 8.69 -18.98 14.09
CA GLN A 385 9.55 -19.91 14.84
C GLN A 385 10.60 -20.48 13.88
N GLY A 386 11.52 -19.61 13.45
CA GLY A 386 12.76 -20.06 12.85
C GLY A 386 13.67 -20.62 13.94
N ALA A 387 14.28 -21.78 13.69
CA ALA A 387 15.31 -22.33 14.56
C ALA A 387 16.43 -21.29 14.78
N PRO A 388 17.01 -21.21 16.00
CA PRO A 388 18.10 -20.26 16.27
C PRO A 388 19.29 -20.53 15.34
N PRO A 389 19.97 -19.47 14.84
CA PRO A 389 21.15 -19.65 14.00
C PRO A 389 22.29 -20.32 14.80
N PRO A 390 23.14 -21.12 14.13
CA PRO A 390 24.33 -21.66 14.77
C PRO A 390 25.30 -20.51 15.16
N PRO A 391 26.09 -20.68 16.24
CA PRO A 391 27.02 -19.65 16.69
C PRO A 391 28.11 -19.40 15.64
N ALA A 392 28.41 -18.12 15.42
CA ALA A 392 29.47 -17.70 14.51
C ALA A 392 30.86 -18.12 15.04
N PRO A 393 31.79 -18.57 14.17
CA PRO A 393 33.17 -18.81 14.58
C PRO A 393 33.85 -17.48 14.90
N GLY A 394 34.54 -17.45 16.05
CA GLY A 394 35.25 -16.27 16.54
C GLY A 394 36.33 -15.79 15.58
N VAL A 395 36.30 -14.50 15.28
CA VAL A 395 37.41 -13.79 14.66
C VAL A 395 37.85 -12.69 15.62
N SER A 396 38.91 -12.98 16.36
CA SER A 396 39.76 -12.00 17.02
C SER A 396 40.49 -11.20 15.94
N GLY A 397 40.24 -9.90 15.87
CA GLY A 397 40.93 -9.01 14.93
C GLY A 397 40.83 -7.55 15.37
N THR A 398 41.76 -7.14 16.21
CA THR A 398 42.06 -5.74 16.55
C THR A 398 42.40 -4.93 15.31
N TRP A 399 41.66 -3.86 15.04
CA TRP A 399 42.06 -2.80 14.10
C TRP A 399 42.14 -1.47 14.86
N GLY A 400 43.37 -0.95 14.98
CA GLY A 400 43.65 0.40 15.43
C GLY A 400 43.53 1.42 14.27
N PRO A 401 43.44 2.73 14.57
CA PRO A 401 43.12 3.74 13.58
C PRO A 401 44.38 4.34 12.92
N ALA A 402 44.34 4.49 11.59
CA ALA A 402 45.06 5.52 10.84
C ALA A 402 43.96 6.45 10.28
N GLY A 403 43.94 7.76 10.50
CA GLY A 403 45.05 8.70 10.33
C GLY A 403 44.95 9.32 8.94
N GLY A 404 43.96 10.19 8.70
CA GLY A 404 43.76 10.83 7.40
C GLY A 404 42.76 11.99 7.46
N THR A 405 43.28 13.21 7.54
CA THR A 405 42.54 14.48 7.53
C THR A 405 42.09 14.82 6.12
N GLY A 406 40.82 14.56 5.80
CA GLY A 406 40.11 15.12 4.66
C GLY A 406 38.96 15.98 5.19
N ALA A 407 38.97 17.28 4.90
CA ALA A 407 37.93 18.21 5.32
C ALA A 407 36.63 17.90 4.56
N TYR A 408 35.64 17.36 5.28
CA TYR A 408 34.25 17.33 4.84
C TYR A 408 33.59 18.67 5.18
N PRO A 409 32.67 19.20 4.35
CA PRO A 409 31.86 20.34 4.74
C PRO A 409 31.09 19.98 6.02
N ALA A 410 31.13 20.88 7.00
CA ALA A 410 30.47 20.70 8.28
C ALA A 410 28.98 20.39 8.05
N ALA A 411 28.52 19.26 8.60
CA ALA A 411 27.09 19.00 8.73
C ALA A 411 26.47 20.17 9.52
N PRO A 412 25.30 20.68 9.12
CA PRO A 412 24.64 21.75 9.85
C PRO A 412 24.45 21.32 11.31
N THR A 413 25.02 22.10 12.21
CA THR A 413 24.92 21.89 13.66
C THR A 413 23.47 22.06 14.07
N TRP A 414 22.88 20.97 14.55
CA TRP A 414 21.54 20.94 15.12
C TRP A 414 21.50 21.84 16.35
N ASN A 415 20.68 22.90 16.32
CA ASN A 415 20.45 23.80 17.45
C ASN A 415 19.19 23.33 18.21
N PRO A 416 19.31 22.76 19.43
CA PRO A 416 18.16 22.31 20.22
C PRO A 416 17.28 23.44 20.75
N ALA A 417 17.71 24.70 20.63
CA ALA A 417 17.01 25.88 21.15
C ALA A 417 16.01 26.51 20.16
N ALA A 418 15.94 26.01 18.92
CA ALA A 418 14.87 26.36 17.99
C ALA A 418 13.67 25.44 18.25
N GLY A 419 12.74 25.92 19.09
CA GLY A 419 11.53 25.19 19.45
C GLY A 419 10.72 24.69 18.24
N TRP A 420 10.03 23.57 18.43
CA TRP A 420 9.28 22.75 17.47
C TRP A 420 8.05 23.44 16.82
N GLY A 421 8.10 24.76 16.61
CA GLY A 421 7.07 25.58 15.95
C GLY A 421 7.45 26.09 14.57
N GLN A 422 8.52 25.57 13.95
CA GLN A 422 9.01 25.99 12.63
C GLN A 422 8.87 24.93 11.52
N SER A 423 8.03 23.91 11.71
CA SER A 423 7.56 23.11 10.57
C SER A 423 6.61 23.98 9.76
N GLY A 424 6.99 24.34 8.53
CA GLY A 424 6.29 25.23 7.60
C GLY A 424 4.94 24.72 7.09
N PHE A 425 4.09 24.26 7.99
CA PHE A 425 2.66 24.27 7.76
C PHE A 425 2.25 25.75 7.80
N THR A 426 2.02 26.32 6.62
CA THR A 426 1.16 27.50 6.54
C THR A 426 -0.14 27.11 7.24
N PRO A 427 -0.54 27.81 8.30
CA PRO A 427 -1.86 27.57 8.85
C PRO A 427 -2.87 27.80 7.72
N LEU A 428 -3.83 26.90 7.58
CA LEU A 428 -5.01 27.16 6.77
C LEU A 428 -5.62 28.51 7.21
N PRO A 429 -6.30 29.26 6.33
CA PRO A 429 -6.89 30.55 6.67
C PRO A 429 -7.76 30.45 7.93
N GLY A 430 -7.29 30.98 9.06
CA GLY A 430 -8.00 30.87 10.34
C GLY A 430 -7.14 30.86 11.61
N TYR A 431 -5.82 30.69 11.54
CA TYR A 431 -4.97 30.72 12.75
C TYR A 431 -4.90 32.13 13.36
N ARG A 432 -5.57 32.32 14.50
CA ARG A 432 -5.31 33.46 15.40
C ARG A 432 -4.15 33.10 16.32
N PRO A 433 -3.01 33.83 16.29
CA PRO A 433 -2.01 33.68 17.33
C PRO A 433 -2.63 33.99 18.70
N PRO A 434 -2.14 33.37 19.79
CA PRO A 434 -2.60 33.67 21.14
C PRO A 434 -2.45 35.18 21.40
N ALA A 435 -3.53 35.82 21.82
CA ALA A 435 -3.48 37.19 22.31
C ALA A 435 -2.66 37.21 23.61
N GLY A 436 -1.38 37.55 23.52
CA GLY A 436 -0.48 37.51 24.67
C GLY A 436 0.84 38.22 24.41
N GLY A 437 0.82 39.55 24.40
CA GLY A 437 2.02 40.37 24.44
C GLY A 437 2.71 40.27 25.80
N GLN A 438 3.57 39.27 25.97
CA GLN A 438 4.62 39.31 26.99
C GLN A 438 5.96 38.95 26.35
N GLN A 439 6.81 39.96 26.21
CA GLN A 439 8.22 39.77 25.90
C GLN A 439 8.87 38.94 27.03
N PRO A 440 9.68 37.91 26.71
CA PRO A 440 10.51 37.27 27.72
C PRO A 440 11.56 38.26 28.23
N PRO A 441 11.93 38.20 29.53
CA PRO A 441 12.93 39.10 30.10
C PRO A 441 14.32 38.84 29.49
N PRO A 442 15.15 39.88 29.35
CA PRO A 442 16.47 39.77 28.75
C PRO A 442 17.41 38.91 29.61
N ALA A 443 18.24 38.12 28.93
CA ALA A 443 19.31 37.33 29.51
C ALA A 443 20.54 38.19 29.82
#